data_AF-A0A242MWE9-F1
#
_entry.id   AF-A0A242MWE9-F1
#
_cell.length_a   1.000
_cell.length_b   1.000
_cell.length_c   1.000
_cell.angle_alpha   90.00
_cell.angle_beta   90.00
_cell.angle_gamma   90.00
#
_symmetry.space_group_name_H-M   'P 1'
#
loop_
_entity.id
_entity.type
_entity.pdbx_description
1 polymer ?
#
loop_
_entity_poly.entity_id
_entity_poly.type
_entity_poly.pdbx_seq_one_letter_code
_entity_poly.pdbx_strand_id
1 'polypeptide(L)'
;MPDKFLEQIKLDFDQLYDEAGTRRRMMSVSAHDRISGSPQMVRVWDEFLRYAKSRPDVAFMRKDDIARYVLQSPLTLRETETI
;
A
#
# COMPACT_ATOMS: atom_id res chain seq x y z
N MET A 1 -14.29 -8.02 -12.49
CA MET A 1 -15.00 -8.81 -11.48
C MET A 1 -14.30 -8.60 -10.14
N PRO A 2 -15.01 -8.56 -9.00
CA PRO A 2 -14.43 -8.22 -7.69
C PRO A 2 -13.27 -9.12 -7.25
N ASP A 3 -13.38 -10.42 -7.55
CA ASP A 3 -12.34 -11.44 -7.39
C ASP A 3 -11.04 -11.10 -8.14
N LYS A 4 -11.13 -10.66 -9.40
CA LYS A 4 -9.95 -10.25 -10.18
C LYS A 4 -9.24 -9.05 -9.57
N PHE A 5 -9.99 -8.10 -9.00
CA PHE A 5 -9.39 -6.96 -8.32
C PHE A 5 -8.68 -7.40 -7.04
N LEU A 6 -9.30 -8.30 -6.25
CA LEU A 6 -8.68 -8.88 -5.06
C LEU A 6 -7.39 -9.62 -5.37
N GLU A 7 -7.39 -10.46 -6.41
CA GLU A 7 -6.20 -11.17 -6.88
C GLU A 7 -5.11 -10.18 -7.30
N GLN A 8 -5.45 -9.17 -8.10
CA GLN A 8 -4.50 -8.14 -8.52
C GLN A 8 -3.81 -7.46 -7.35
N ILE A 9 -4.57 -6.97 -6.36
CA ILE A 9 -3.97 -6.25 -5.23
C ILE A 9 -3.21 -7.16 -4.27
N LYS A 10 -3.55 -8.46 -4.19
CA LYS A 10 -2.72 -9.44 -3.47
C LYS A 10 -1.39 -9.67 -4.18
N LEU A 11 -1.39 -9.83 -5.50
CA LEU A 11 -0.16 -9.99 -6.28
C LEU A 11 0.75 -8.75 -6.20
N ASP A 12 0.17 -7.56 -6.33
CA ASP A 12 0.91 -6.30 -6.17
C ASP A 12 1.52 -6.20 -4.76
N PHE A 13 0.75 -6.56 -3.72
CA PHE A 13 1.23 -6.59 -2.35
C PHE A 13 2.39 -7.59 -2.19
N ASP A 14 2.24 -8.82 -2.65
CA ASP A 14 3.25 -9.88 -2.48
C ASP A 14 4.56 -9.53 -3.18
N GLN A 15 4.49 -9.00 -4.40
CA GLN A 15 5.67 -8.54 -5.11
C GLN A 15 6.40 -7.43 -4.32
N LEU A 16 5.66 -6.45 -3.81
CA LEU A 16 6.24 -5.37 -3.02
C LEU A 16 6.79 -5.86 -1.67
N TYR A 17 6.14 -6.85 -1.07
CA TYR A 17 6.54 -7.46 0.19
C TYR A 17 7.84 -8.25 0.05
N ASP A 18 7.99 -9.05 -1.02
CA ASP A 18 9.22 -9.77 -1.31
C ASP A 18 10.39 -8.81 -1.54
N GLU A 19 10.17 -7.72 -2.28
CA GLU A 19 11.19 -6.72 -2.51
C GLU A 19 11.55 -5.90 -1.25
N ALA A 20 10.61 -5.75 -0.31
CA ALA A 20 10.82 -4.98 0.92
C ALA A 20 11.89 -5.58 1.83
N GLY A 21 12.21 -6.87 1.68
CA GLY A 21 13.33 -7.53 2.37
C GLY A 21 14.70 -6.93 2.03
N THR A 22 14.83 -6.17 0.94
CA THR A 22 16.10 -5.55 0.51
C THR A 22 16.02 -4.04 0.38
N ARG A 23 14.88 -3.48 -0.05
CA ARG A 23 14.69 -2.03 -0.19
C ARG A 23 13.25 -1.64 0.11
N ARG A 24 13.07 -0.59 0.92
CA ARG A 24 11.76 -0.05 1.34
C ARG A 24 10.79 0.09 0.15
N ARG A 25 9.57 -0.43 0.32
CA ARG A 25 8.46 -0.27 -0.63
C ARG A 25 7.25 0.35 0.03
N MET A 26 6.37 0.86 -0.81
CA MET A 26 5.04 1.31 -0.43
C MET A 26 4.04 0.86 -1.49
N MET A 27 2.82 0.58 -1.05
CA MET A 27 1.67 0.36 -1.90
C MET A 27 0.66 1.47 -1.65
N SER A 28 0.13 2.07 -2.71
CA SER A 28 -1.01 2.97 -2.62
C SER A 28 -2.21 2.31 -3.28
N VAL A 29 -3.29 2.14 -2.52
CA VAL A 29 -4.56 1.65 -3.05
C VAL A 29 -5.63 2.70 -2.80
N SER A 30 -6.24 3.19 -3.87
CA SER A 30 -7.27 4.24 -3.79
C SER A 30 -8.66 3.62 -3.81
N ALA A 31 -9.54 4.13 -2.95
CA ALA A 31 -10.94 3.77 -2.92
C ALA A 31 -11.80 4.93 -3.42
N HIS A 32 -12.91 4.62 -4.10
CA HIS A 32 -13.93 5.60 -4.48
C HIS A 32 -15.29 5.08 -4.01
N ASP A 33 -16.07 5.89 -3.29
CA ASP A 33 -17.33 5.46 -2.65
C ASP A 33 -18.27 4.71 -3.59
N ARG A 34 -18.47 5.25 -4.81
CA ARG A 34 -19.34 4.65 -5.82
C ARG A 34 -18.90 3.26 -6.28
N ILE A 35 -17.60 2.95 -6.23
CA ILE A 35 -17.04 1.68 -6.72
C ILE A 35 -16.73 0.78 -5.53
N SER A 36 -15.84 1.23 -4.67
CA SER A 36 -15.31 0.53 -3.50
C SER A 36 -16.35 0.30 -2.40
N GLY A 37 -17.37 1.15 -2.31
CA GLY A 37 -18.46 1.04 -1.33
C GLY A 37 -19.59 0.09 -1.73
N SER A 38 -19.57 -0.44 -2.95
CA SER A 38 -20.57 -1.45 -3.35
C SER A 38 -20.44 -2.72 -2.49
N PRO A 39 -21.54 -3.42 -2.16
CA PRO A 39 -21.51 -4.54 -1.21
C PRO A 39 -20.50 -5.65 -1.56
N GLN A 40 -20.34 -5.98 -2.84
CA GLN A 40 -19.33 -6.95 -3.29
C GLN A 40 -17.90 -6.46 -3.07
N MET A 41 -17.64 -5.15 -3.23
CA MET A 41 -16.31 -4.59 -3.04
C MET A 41 -15.96 -4.44 -1.56
N VAL A 42 -16.94 -4.20 -0.68
CA VAL A 42 -16.73 -4.21 0.77
C VAL A 42 -16.17 -5.57 1.24
N ARG A 43 -16.65 -6.69 0.67
CA ARG A 43 -16.08 -8.03 0.95
C ARG A 43 -14.64 -8.15 0.47
N VAL A 44 -14.32 -7.63 -0.72
CA VAL A 44 -12.96 -7.62 -1.26
C VAL A 44 -12.00 -6.83 -0.37
N TRP A 45 -12.42 -5.65 0.11
CA TRP A 45 -11.61 -4.83 1.02
C TRP A 45 -11.37 -5.53 2.35
N ASP A 46 -12.41 -6.10 2.95
CA ASP A 46 -12.30 -6.85 4.19
C ASP A 46 -11.31 -8.02 4.06
N GLU A 47 -11.38 -8.79 2.96
CA GLU A 47 -10.44 -9.88 2.71
C GLU A 47 -9.00 -9.38 2.49
N PHE A 48 -8.79 -8.38 1.64
CA PHE A 48 -7.46 -7.84 1.39
C PHE A 48 -6.84 -7.22 2.64
N LEU A 49 -7.60 -6.46 3.43
CA LEU A 49 -7.10 -5.85 4.66
C LEU A 49 -6.74 -6.89 5.70
N ARG A 50 -7.51 -7.98 5.85
CA ARG A 50 -7.11 -9.11 6.71
C ARG A 50 -5.85 -9.79 6.20
N TYR A 51 -5.76 -10.04 4.90
CA TYR A 51 -4.58 -10.63 4.26
C TYR A 51 -3.32 -9.81 4.53
N ALA A 52 -3.33 -8.52 4.19
CA ALA A 52 -2.18 -7.64 4.38
C ALA A 52 -1.81 -7.46 5.87
N LYS A 53 -2.79 -7.38 6.78
CA LYS A 53 -2.55 -7.32 8.24
C LYS A 53 -1.99 -8.61 8.83
N SER A 54 -2.18 -9.75 8.17
CA SER A 54 -1.64 -11.04 8.63
C SER A 54 -0.14 -11.20 8.37
N ARG A 55 0.43 -10.37 7.49
CA ARG A 55 1.85 -10.38 7.16
C ARG A 55 2.62 -9.54 8.19
N PRO A 56 3.73 -10.04 8.75
CA PRO A 56 4.54 -9.27 9.70
C PRO A 56 5.16 -8.04 9.02
N ASP A 57 5.57 -7.06 9.82
CA ASP A 57 6.32 -5.88 9.37
C ASP A 57 5.63 -4.99 8.32
N VAL A 58 4.29 -5.02 8.26
CA VAL A 58 3.48 -4.13 7.42
C VAL A 58 2.94 -2.96 8.24
N ALA A 59 3.23 -1.73 7.79
CA ALA A 59 2.67 -0.51 8.39
C ALA A 59 1.52 0.06 7.53
N PHE A 60 0.39 0.37 8.17
CA PHE A 60 -0.73 1.10 7.55
C PHE A 60 -0.64 2.57 7.96
N MET A 61 -0.33 3.43 6.99
CA MET A 61 -0.04 4.84 7.26
C MET A 61 -0.89 5.76 6.40
N ARG A 62 -1.24 6.93 6.95
CA ARG A 62 -1.79 8.02 6.16
C ARG A 62 -0.68 8.66 5.32
N LYS A 63 -1.06 9.32 4.22
CA LYS A 63 -0.09 9.92 3.29
C LYS A 63 0.74 11.05 3.94
N ASP A 64 0.15 11.81 4.86
CA ASP A 64 0.85 12.85 5.63
C ASP A 64 1.86 12.25 6.62
N ASP A 65 1.56 11.11 7.22
CA ASP A 65 2.49 10.38 8.10
C ASP A 65 3.70 9.87 7.30
N ILE A 66 3.47 9.35 6.09
CA ILE A 66 4.53 8.94 5.16
C ILE A 66 5.39 10.15 4.80
N ALA A 67 4.78 11.29 4.45
CA ALA A 67 5.51 12.51 4.11
C ALA A 67 6.42 12.98 5.26
N ARG A 68 5.91 12.98 6.50
CA ARG A 68 6.71 13.31 7.69
C ARG A 68 7.85 12.33 7.92
N TYR A 69 7.59 11.03 7.80
CA TYR A 69 8.62 9.98 7.92
C TYR A 69 9.74 10.18 6.89
N VAL A 70 9.37 10.38 5.63
CA VAL A 70 10.33 10.57 4.52
C VAL A 70 11.14 11.85 4.70
N LEU A 71 10.52 12.95 5.15
CA LEU A 71 11.19 14.22 5.39
C LEU A 71 12.26 14.13 6.49
N GLN A 72 12.01 13.34 7.53
CA GLN A 72 12.91 13.15 8.67
C GLN A 72 13.94 12.03 8.46
N SER A 73 13.69 11.11 7.52
CA SER A 73 14.55 9.95 7.26
C SER A 73 15.86 10.38 6.57
N PRO A 74 17.04 10.10 7.16
CA PRO A 74 18.33 10.37 6.51
C PRO A 74 18.59 9.45 5.31
N LEU A 75 17.84 8.35 5.19
CA LEU A 75 17.92 7.40 4.08
C LEU A 75 17.11 7.84 2.84
N THR A 76 16.40 8.96 2.93
CA THR A 76 15.61 9.48 1.82
C THR A 76 16.55 10.11 0.79
N LEU A 77 16.47 9.65 -0.47
CA LEU A 77 17.21 10.28 -1.57
C LEU A 77 16.72 11.71 -1.74
N ARG A 78 17.65 12.67 -1.78
CA ARG A 78 17.38 14.08 -2.01
C ARG A 78 18.09 14.47 -3.29
N GLU A 79 17.35 15.05 -4.22
CA GLU A 79 17.95 15.70 -5.38
C GLU A 79 18.63 16.99 -4.92
N THR A 80 19.84 17.24 -5.42
CA THR A 80 20.47 18.55 -5.30
C THR A 80 19.74 19.51 -6.21
N GLU A 81 19.23 20.61 -5.64
CA GLU A 81 18.55 21.66 -6.38
C GLU A 81 19.49 22.15 -7.50
N THR A 82 19.13 21.88 -8.75
CA THR A 82 19.88 22.40 -9.90
C THR A 82 19.27 23.75 -10.22
N ILE A 83 19.97 24.81 -9.83
CA ILE A 83 19.64 26.20 -10.20
C ILE A 83 20.00 26.42 -11.68
#